data_AF-A0A7C2KL23-F1
#
_entry.id   AF-A0A7C2KL23-F1
#
_cell.length_a   1.000
_cell.length_b   1.000
_cell.length_c   1.000
_cell.angle_alpha   90.00
_cell.angle_beta   90.00
_cell.angle_gamma   90.00
#
_symmetry.space_group_name_H-M   'P 1'
#
loop_
_entity.id
_entity.type
_entity.pdbx_description
1 polymer ?
#
loop_
_entity_poly.entity_id
_entity_poly.type
_entity_poly.pdbx_seq_one_letter_code
_entity_poly.pdbx_strand_id
1 'polypeptide(L)' 'RQDGTITPIGKAEIDLSTCVTPQGILCDFCASCCPTHIKAIVMVNRTPQVREELCVGCGLCAYHCDSVPVSIKIIPIQ' A
#
# COMPACT_ATOMS: atom_id res chain seq x y z
N ARG A 1 -12.14 -14.23 20.38
CA ARG A 1 -12.74 -14.73 19.13
C ARG A 1 -11.57 -14.96 18.17
N GLN A 2 -11.30 -16.21 17.78
CA GLN A 2 -10.18 -16.58 16.89
C GLN A 2 -10.77 -17.14 15.61
N ASP A 3 -11.20 -16.25 14.72
CA ASP A 3 -11.66 -16.56 13.36
C ASP A 3 -10.57 -16.29 12.32
N GLY A 4 -9.35 -15.91 12.75
CA GLY A 4 -8.23 -15.60 11.86
C GLY A 4 -8.37 -14.28 11.10
N THR A 5 -9.44 -13.51 11.37
CA THR A 5 -9.70 -12.23 10.70
C THR A 5 -8.86 -11.13 11.34
N ILE A 6 -8.00 -10.47 10.55
CA ILE A 6 -7.21 -9.32 11.01
C ILE A 6 -8.12 -8.09 11.00
N THR A 7 -8.36 -7.49 12.17
CA THR A 7 -9.09 -6.22 12.26
C THR A 7 -8.24 -5.10 11.65
N PRO A 8 -8.73 -4.43 10.59
CA PRO A 8 -8.02 -3.28 10.03
C PRO A 8 -7.96 -2.13 11.03
N ILE A 9 -6.80 -1.45 11.10
CA ILE A 9 -6.60 -0.22 11.89
C ILE A 9 -6.54 1.03 11.02
N GLY A 10 -6.36 0.84 9.71
CA GLY A 10 -6.24 1.91 8.72
C GLY A 10 -6.25 1.35 7.30
N LYS A 11 -6.14 2.24 6.32
CA LYS A 11 -6.02 1.93 4.89
C LYS A 11 -4.88 2.73 4.27
N ALA A 12 -4.19 2.13 3.32
CA ALA A 12 -3.18 2.85 2.54
C ALA A 12 -3.86 3.66 1.43
N GLU A 13 -3.50 4.94 1.32
CA GLU A 13 -3.81 5.77 0.16
C GLU A 13 -2.52 6.10 -0.57
N ILE A 14 -2.54 5.98 -1.90
CA ILE A 14 -1.38 6.26 -2.76
C ILE A 14 -1.68 7.50 -3.59
N ASP A 15 -0.82 8.51 -3.47
CA ASP A 15 -0.80 9.67 -4.34
C ASP A 15 0.06 9.39 -5.58
N LEU A 16 -0.58 9.20 -6.72
CA LEU A 16 0.11 8.93 -7.98
C LEU A 16 0.85 10.14 -8.54
N SER A 17 0.55 11.37 -8.09
CA SER A 17 1.25 12.57 -8.55
C SER A 17 2.69 12.66 -8.02
N THR A 18 2.95 12.03 -6.89
CA THR A 18 4.26 11.99 -6.23
C THR A 18 4.94 10.63 -6.38
N CYS A 19 4.21 9.61 -6.83
CA CYS A 19 4.73 8.29 -7.14
C CYS A 19 5.73 8.33 -8.30
N VAL A 20 6.76 7.49 -8.21
CA VAL A 20 7.80 7.38 -9.24
C VAL A 20 7.35 6.53 -10.44
N THR A 21 6.33 5.69 -10.29
CA THR A 21 5.94 4.77 -11.38
C THR A 21 5.31 5.46 -12.59
N PRO A 22 4.47 6.51 -12.45
CA PRO A 22 4.00 7.29 -13.60
C PRO A 22 5.12 8.04 -14.32
N GLN A 23 6.26 8.26 -13.66
CA GLN A 23 7.45 8.90 -14.22
C GLN A 23 8.32 7.91 -15.03
N GLY A 24 7.91 6.64 -15.11
CA GLY A 24 8.61 5.58 -15.86
C GLY A 24 9.66 4.82 -15.04
N ILE A 25 9.82 5.13 -13.76
CA ILE A 25 10.73 4.41 -12.86
C ILE A 25 10.09 3.08 -12.45
N LEU A 26 10.84 1.98 -12.60
CA LEU A 26 10.40 0.67 -12.15
C LEU A 26 10.44 0.61 -10.61
N CYS A 27 9.27 0.56 -10.00
CA CYS A 27 9.12 0.42 -8.55
C CYS A 27 7.88 -0.41 -8.24
N ASP A 28 8.01 -1.36 -7.33
CA ASP A 28 6.94 -2.22 -6.84
C ASP A 28 7.04 -2.48 -5.32
N PHE A 29 7.89 -1.73 -4.60
CA PHE A 29 8.17 -1.92 -3.17
C PHE A 29 6.92 -1.99 -2.31
N CYS A 30 5.94 -1.12 -2.57
CA CYS A 30 4.67 -1.12 -1.83
C CYS A 30 3.88 -2.44 -2.00
N ALA A 31 3.93 -3.04 -3.20
CA ALA A 31 3.30 -4.32 -3.48
C ALA A 31 4.12 -5.49 -2.91
N SER A 32 5.46 -5.45 -3.01
CA SER A 32 6.34 -6.52 -2.55
C SER A 32 6.46 -6.60 -1.03
N CYS A 33 6.44 -5.46 -0.32
CA CYS A 33 6.46 -5.42 1.14
C CYS A 33 5.08 -5.70 1.77
N CYS A 34 4.01 -5.70 0.97
CA CYS A 34 2.68 -6.02 1.48
C CYS A 34 2.65 -7.50 1.93
N PRO A 35 2.25 -7.81 3.18
CA PRO A 35 2.30 -9.18 3.68
C PRO A 35 1.56 -10.17 2.77
N THR A 36 2.19 -11.31 2.45
CA THR A 36 1.70 -12.26 1.43
C THR A 36 0.30 -12.81 1.71
N HIS A 37 -0.05 -12.99 2.99
CA HIS A 37 -1.39 -13.44 3.42
C HIS A 37 -2.47 -12.36 3.31
N ILE A 38 -2.08 -11.09 3.15
CA ILE A 38 -2.97 -9.94 2.99
C ILE A 38 -3.01 -9.52 1.51
N LYS A 39 -1.83 -9.28 0.91
CA LYS A 39 -1.63 -8.87 -0.48
C LYS A 39 -2.57 -7.73 -0.91
N ALA A 40 -2.68 -6.70 -0.08
CA ALA A 40 -3.58 -5.58 -0.32
C ALA A 40 -3.12 -4.64 -1.45
N ILE A 41 -1.87 -4.70 -1.91
CA ILE A 41 -1.37 -3.85 -3.00
C ILE A 41 -0.97 -4.73 -4.17
N VAL A 42 -1.43 -4.37 -5.37
CA VAL A 42 -1.13 -5.05 -6.63
C VAL A 42 -0.62 -4.05 -7.66
N MET A 43 0.21 -4.51 -8.59
CA MET A 43 0.68 -3.69 -9.70
C MET A 43 -0.18 -3.97 -10.93
N VAL A 44 -0.82 -2.93 -11.47
CA VAL A 44 -1.62 -2.99 -12.70
C VAL A 44 -1.04 -1.99 -13.68
N ASN A 45 -0.56 -2.47 -14.83
CA ASN A 45 0.10 -1.62 -15.84
C ASN A 45 1.23 -0.74 -15.25
N ARG A 46 2.03 -1.30 -14.33
CA ARG A 46 3.09 -0.61 -13.55
C ARG A 46 2.60 0.48 -12.58
N THR A 47 1.30 0.57 -12.35
CA THR A 47 0.72 1.48 -11.35
C THR A 47 0.27 0.67 -10.13
N PRO A 48 0.66 1.05 -8.90
CA PRO A 48 0.18 0.39 -7.71
C PRO A 48 -1.31 0.69 -7.48
N GLN A 49 -2.08 -0.34 -7.11
CA GLN A 49 -3.48 -0.24 -6.73
C GLN A 49 -3.70 -0.90 -5.37
N VAL A 50 -4.44 -0.22 -4.50
CA VAL A 50 -4.80 -0.73 -3.17
C VAL A 50 -6.17 -1.41 -3.26
N ARG A 51 -6.22 -2.67 -2.83
CA ARG A 51 -7.44 -3.41 -2.51
C ARG A 51 -7.83 -3.08 -1.09
N GLU A 52 -8.65 -2.04 -0.92
CA GLU A 52 -9.00 -1.49 0.38
C GLU A 52 -9.61 -2.54 1.30
N GLU A 53 -10.41 -3.46 0.78
CA GLU A 53 -11.05 -4.54 1.54
C GLU A 53 -10.04 -5.48 2.23
N LEU A 54 -8.82 -5.60 1.68
CA LEU A 54 -7.76 -6.42 2.25
C LEU A 54 -6.79 -5.61 3.11
N CYS A 55 -6.65 -4.30 2.85
CA CYS A 55 -5.66 -3.49 3.55
C CYS A 55 -5.98 -3.39 5.05
N VAL A 56 -5.02 -3.75 5.90
CA VAL A 56 -5.19 -3.68 7.37
C VAL A 56 -4.57 -2.42 7.99
N GLY A 57 -3.87 -1.61 7.18
CA GLY A 57 -3.22 -0.39 7.67
C GLY A 57 -1.88 -0.62 8.37
N CYS A 58 -1.15 -1.69 8.03
CA CYS A 58 0.12 -2.05 8.71
C CYS A 58 1.28 -1.06 8.50
N GLY A 59 1.21 -0.17 7.50
CA GLY A 59 2.21 0.88 7.29
C GLY A 59 3.49 0.49 6.55
N LEU A 60 3.75 -0.80 6.28
CA LEU A 60 4.97 -1.24 5.59
C LEU A 60 5.19 -0.56 4.22
N CYS A 61 4.12 -0.37 3.46
CA CYS A 61 4.19 0.30 2.15
C CYS A 61 4.59 1.78 2.26
N ALA A 62 4.10 2.49 3.29
CA ALA A 62 4.48 3.88 3.54
C ALA A 62 5.92 3.98 4.06
N TYR A 63 6.34 3.05 4.93
CA TYR A 63 7.69 3.00 5.48
C TYR A 63 8.77 2.78 4.41
N HIS A 64 8.50 1.91 3.43
CA HIS A 64 9.44 1.59 2.34
C HIS A 64 9.29 2.48 1.10
N CYS A 65 8.44 3.51 1.15
CA CYS A 65 8.26 4.40 0.01
C CYS A 65 9.34 5.49 0.01
N ASP A 66 10.34 5.33 -0.84
CA ASP A 66 11.47 6.28 -0.98
C ASP A 66 11.18 7.45 -1.94
N SER A 67 9.93 7.64 -2.39
CA SER A 67 9.60 8.81 -3.20
C SER A 67 9.76 10.09 -2.36
N VAL A 68 10.13 11.19 -3.01
CA VAL A 68 10.25 12.50 -2.37
C VAL A 68 9.35 13.49 -3.11
N PRO A 69 8.20 13.88 -2.53
CA PRO A 69 7.66 13.48 -1.22
C PRO A 69 7.16 12.02 -1.18
N VAL A 70 6.96 11.48 0.03
CA VAL A 70 6.45 10.11 0.23
C VAL A 70 5.04 9.99 -0.35
N SER A 71 4.83 9.01 -1.23
CA SER A 71 3.59 8.87 -2.02
C SER A 71 2.47 8.15 -1.28
N ILE A 72 2.77 7.52 -0.14
CA ILE A 72 1.84 6.62 0.53
C ILE A 72 1.60 7.11 1.95
N LYS A 73 0.33 7.26 2.32
CA LYS A 73 -0.11 7.58 3.67
C LYS A 73 -1.05 6.50 4.19
N ILE A 74 -1.07 6.32 5.51
CA ILE A 74 -2.04 5.45 6.17
C ILE A 74 -3.13 6.31 6.78
N ILE A 75 -4.38 6.06 6.38
CA ILE A 75 -5.57 6.72 6.91
C ILE A 75 -6.16 5.80 7.99
N PRO A 76 -6.25 6.24 9.26
CA PRO A 76 -6.89 5.47 10.32
C PRO A 76 -8.37 5.22 10.03
N ILE A 77 -8.89 4.07 10.46
CA ILE A 77 -10.34 3.79 10.44
C ILE A 77 -10.96 4.49 11.65
N GLN A 78 -12.07 5.21 11.42
CA GLN A 78 -12.87 5.86 12.47
C GLN A 78 -13.88 4.90 13.09
#